data_AF-A0A2E5ZQV0-F1
#
_entry.id   AF-A0A2E5ZQV0-F1
#
_cell.length_a   1.000
_cell.length_b   1.000
_cell.length_c   1.000
_cell.angle_alpha   90.00
_cell.angle_beta   90.00
_cell.angle_gamma   90.00
#
_symmetry.space_group_name_H-M   'P 1'
#
loop_
_entity.id
_entity.type
_entity.pdbx_description
1 polymer ?
#
loop_
_entity_poly.entity_id
_entity_poly.type
_entity_poly.pdbx_seq_one_letter_code
_entity_poly.pdbx_strand_id
1 'polypeptide(L)'
;MAVVQISRIQIRRGQKNQGSGVPQLAGGELGWAVDARELYIGNGSVAEGAPAVGNTKIITQHDDLFTLADSYTYLGGLSVQTGISATSPVKRTLQKRLDEIVSIKSFGAEGDGSDQTVAIQRAIDQLYINSSTKGTEASRVKLHFPAGVYQISSTIKIPPYASIVGDGMDKTKFNMTNSATAFETVNSSSTPGSYANDSTSTTLNQATNITLDGFTLATMSTTNPGIILQSCKNSHFKEIKITGPWTTGTTITTTNAAIKMGSLSSIVCTQKNKFDHVNITGFSTAIASDDDVYNNHFHCSYFTGNGYGVQFGQNTVLGAQGQATGPSKNKFSQCQFSDIDKEGIAIAKGTQNYSSHNNFEGVGNVGGNEGNAQYSVLDFTAGGNSSVEDTFARTADLSNNQTYITTYPYVSEIKGKVNATIGGFMSLEVTEQSSATYFFRLPGDYSRTYEVEYFYNSGIVNAQRSGKMTFQLDTGNNTLNFIDDHDYQGDSNYETNLQFTAAMVNTNGQIGVDTIIVSMLNSTTNDTASFNYKIKVLG
;
A
#
# COMPACT_ATOMS: atom_id res chain seq x y z
N MET A 1 -81.49 -15.61 18.58
CA MET A 1 -81.04 -14.20 18.62
C MET A 1 -79.57 -14.21 18.22
N ALA A 2 -79.22 -13.72 17.04
CA ALA A 2 -77.82 -13.66 16.61
C ALA A 2 -77.08 -12.64 17.47
N VAL A 3 -75.88 -12.97 17.94
CA VAL A 3 -75.02 -12.01 18.65
C VAL A 3 -74.63 -10.93 17.65
N VAL A 4 -75.24 -9.74 17.75
CA VAL A 4 -75.06 -8.65 16.78
C VAL A 4 -73.74 -7.91 17.01
N GLN A 5 -73.14 -7.99 18.21
CA GLN A 5 -71.82 -7.43 18.49
C GLN A 5 -71.22 -8.04 19.77
N ILE A 6 -69.96 -8.46 19.73
CA ILE A 6 -69.15 -8.76 20.93
C ILE A 6 -68.42 -7.47 21.31
N SER A 7 -68.78 -6.86 22.44
CA SER A 7 -68.20 -5.59 22.90
C SER A 7 -66.86 -5.76 23.65
N ARG A 8 -66.60 -6.93 24.23
CA ARG A 8 -65.37 -7.25 24.96
C ARG A 8 -65.18 -8.77 25.07
N ILE A 9 -63.96 -9.24 24.85
CA ILE A 9 -63.53 -10.61 25.18
C ILE A 9 -62.57 -10.51 26.37
N GLN A 10 -62.83 -11.27 27.43
CA GLN A 10 -61.92 -11.40 28.58
C GLN A 10 -61.26 -12.77 28.54
N ILE A 11 -59.96 -12.80 28.76
CA ILE A 11 -59.14 -14.02 28.82
C ILE A 11 -58.60 -14.20 30.24
N ARG A 12 -58.18 -15.43 30.58
CA ARG A 12 -57.59 -15.71 31.89
C ARG A 12 -56.29 -14.91 32.04
N ARG A 13 -56.05 -14.28 33.18
CA ARG A 13 -54.84 -13.45 33.42
C ARG A 13 -54.23 -13.71 34.80
N GLY A 14 -52.91 -13.66 34.89
CA GLY A 14 -52.17 -13.90 36.13
C GLY A 14 -50.70 -13.47 36.04
N GLN A 15 -49.91 -13.76 37.07
CA GLN A 15 -48.46 -13.55 37.07
C GLN A 15 -47.74 -14.89 36.93
N LYS A 16 -46.83 -15.01 35.97
CA LYS A 16 -46.04 -16.23 35.73
C LYS A 16 -45.01 -16.48 36.82
N ASN A 17 -44.39 -15.42 37.33
CA ASN A 17 -43.27 -15.52 38.27
C ASN A 17 -43.71 -15.48 39.75
N GLN A 18 -45.01 -15.62 40.03
CA GLN A 18 -45.56 -15.71 41.39
C GLN A 18 -46.54 -16.88 41.51
N GLY A 19 -46.61 -17.51 42.70
CA GLY A 19 -47.50 -18.65 42.95
C GLY A 19 -47.12 -19.90 42.14
N SER A 20 -48.12 -20.61 41.60
CA SER A 20 -47.93 -21.81 40.77
C SER A 20 -47.59 -21.51 39.29
N GLY A 21 -47.38 -20.23 38.94
CA GLY A 21 -47.16 -19.79 37.56
C GLY A 21 -48.41 -19.88 36.67
N VAL A 22 -48.20 -20.05 35.36
CA VAL A 22 -49.30 -20.16 34.38
C VAL A 22 -49.99 -21.53 34.55
N PRO A 23 -51.28 -21.58 34.96
CA PRO A 23 -51.98 -22.85 35.15
C PRO A 23 -52.23 -23.55 33.81
N GLN A 24 -52.47 -24.87 33.85
CA GLN A 24 -52.93 -25.60 32.66
C GLN A 24 -54.25 -25.00 32.16
N LEU A 25 -54.25 -24.57 30.90
CA LEU A 25 -55.41 -23.99 30.22
C LEU A 25 -56.21 -25.10 29.54
N ALA A 26 -57.53 -24.93 29.44
CA ALA A 26 -58.39 -25.83 28.67
C ALA A 26 -58.12 -25.70 27.16
N GLY A 27 -58.55 -26.68 26.36
CA GLY A 27 -58.38 -26.64 24.90
C GLY A 27 -58.98 -25.36 24.30
N GLY A 28 -58.14 -24.56 23.63
CA GLY A 28 -58.52 -23.27 23.03
C GLY A 28 -58.66 -22.11 24.02
N GLU A 29 -58.45 -22.30 25.32
CA GLU A 29 -58.48 -21.21 26.31
C GLU A 29 -57.21 -20.35 26.21
N LEU A 30 -57.39 -19.03 26.16
CA LEU A 30 -56.30 -18.06 26.15
C LEU A 30 -55.94 -17.60 27.57
N GLY A 31 -54.65 -17.57 27.86
CA GLY A 31 -54.08 -17.11 29.14
C GLY A 31 -53.03 -16.03 28.93
N TRP A 32 -53.11 -14.95 29.69
CA TRP A 32 -52.16 -13.82 29.65
C TRP A 32 -51.36 -13.71 30.94
N ALA A 33 -50.04 -13.89 30.84
CA ALA A 33 -49.11 -13.61 31.94
C ALA A 33 -48.75 -12.13 31.95
N VAL A 34 -49.27 -11.38 32.93
CA VAL A 34 -49.20 -9.91 32.97
C VAL A 34 -47.78 -9.40 33.23
N ASP A 35 -47.04 -10.09 34.10
CA ASP A 35 -45.68 -9.75 34.50
C ASP A 35 -44.65 -10.04 33.41
N ALA A 36 -44.76 -11.20 32.75
CA ALA A 36 -43.88 -11.59 31.64
C ALA A 36 -44.34 -11.04 30.28
N ARG A 37 -45.59 -10.56 30.18
CA ARG A 37 -46.25 -10.10 28.94
C ARG A 37 -46.27 -11.18 27.85
N GLU A 38 -46.59 -12.40 28.26
CA GLU A 38 -46.63 -13.59 27.42
C GLU A 38 -48.07 -14.08 27.26
N LEU A 39 -48.42 -14.52 26.04
CA LEU A 39 -49.73 -15.09 25.71
C LEU A 39 -49.62 -16.60 25.53
N TYR A 40 -50.58 -17.34 26.04
CA TYR A 40 -50.65 -18.80 25.97
C TYR A 40 -52.02 -19.25 25.46
N ILE A 41 -52.06 -20.38 24.74
CA ILE A 41 -53.28 -21.11 24.38
C ILE A 41 -53.19 -22.54 24.91
N GLY A 42 -54.25 -23.02 25.56
CA GLY A 42 -54.31 -24.42 25.99
C GLY A 42 -54.46 -25.36 24.79
N ASN A 43 -53.63 -26.41 24.76
CA ASN A 43 -53.61 -27.36 23.65
C ASN A 43 -54.83 -28.29 23.65
N GLY A 44 -55.46 -28.50 24.80
CA GLY A 44 -56.51 -29.50 24.99
C GLY A 44 -55.96 -30.88 25.36
N SER A 45 -56.82 -31.89 25.34
CA SER A 45 -56.43 -33.28 25.63
C SER A 45 -55.89 -33.99 24.39
N VAL A 46 -55.03 -34.99 24.58
CA VAL A 46 -54.55 -35.83 23.46
C VAL A 46 -55.72 -36.57 22.78
N ALA A 47 -56.79 -36.87 23.52
CA ALA A 47 -58.01 -37.48 22.99
C ALA A 47 -58.78 -36.58 22.01
N GLU A 48 -58.57 -35.26 22.08
CA GLU A 48 -59.13 -34.25 21.17
C GLU A 48 -58.20 -33.95 19.97
N GLY A 49 -57.07 -34.67 19.85
CA GLY A 49 -56.11 -34.52 18.76
C GLY A 49 -54.95 -33.56 19.05
N ALA A 50 -54.80 -33.08 20.29
CA ALA A 50 -53.65 -32.25 20.68
C ALA A 50 -52.34 -33.06 20.69
N PRO A 51 -51.21 -32.53 20.18
CA PRO A 51 -49.92 -33.23 20.20
C PRO A 51 -49.44 -33.62 21.60
N ALA A 52 -49.77 -32.81 22.61
CA ALA A 52 -49.52 -33.05 24.01
C ALA A 52 -50.45 -32.19 24.87
N VAL A 53 -50.80 -32.67 26.07
CA VAL A 53 -51.48 -31.85 27.09
C VAL A 53 -50.51 -30.79 27.57
N GLY A 54 -50.90 -29.52 27.45
CA GLY A 54 -50.03 -28.39 27.79
C GLY A 54 -50.58 -27.05 27.34
N ASN A 55 -49.78 -26.01 27.47
CA ASN A 55 -50.04 -24.67 26.94
C ASN A 55 -49.02 -24.38 25.83
N THR A 56 -49.49 -23.97 24.65
CA THR A 56 -48.63 -23.41 23.60
C THR A 56 -48.46 -21.91 23.82
N LYS A 57 -47.22 -21.43 23.81
CA LYS A 57 -46.91 -20.01 23.92
C LYS A 57 -47.05 -19.34 22.55
N ILE A 58 -47.76 -18.21 22.51
CA ILE A 58 -47.83 -17.32 21.35
C ILE A 58 -46.77 -16.24 21.53
N ILE A 59 -45.95 -16.05 20.50
CA ILE A 59 -44.83 -15.09 20.53
C ILE A 59 -45.38 -13.67 20.61
N THR A 60 -44.95 -12.93 21.63
CA THR A 60 -45.22 -11.50 21.80
C THR A 60 -43.96 -10.69 21.53
N GLN A 61 -44.09 -9.37 21.39
CA GLN A 61 -42.95 -8.44 21.22
C GLN A 61 -41.97 -8.44 22.40
N HIS A 62 -42.33 -9.08 23.53
CA HIS A 62 -41.52 -9.15 24.74
C HIS A 62 -40.82 -10.50 24.92
N ASP A 63 -40.97 -11.40 23.95
CA ASP A 63 -40.32 -12.71 23.97
C ASP A 63 -38.90 -12.67 23.41
N ASP A 64 -38.00 -13.38 24.08
CA ASP A 64 -36.65 -13.62 23.58
C ASP A 64 -36.66 -14.73 22.52
N LEU A 65 -36.81 -14.32 21.26
CA LEU A 65 -36.75 -15.18 20.07
C LEU A 65 -35.48 -16.03 19.98
N PHE A 66 -34.36 -15.59 20.56
CA PHE A 66 -33.09 -16.30 20.46
C PHE A 66 -33.03 -17.53 21.35
N THR A 67 -33.73 -17.53 22.49
CA THR A 67 -33.89 -18.72 23.36
C THR A 67 -34.81 -19.78 22.76
N LEU A 68 -35.71 -19.39 21.85
CA LEU A 68 -36.59 -20.31 21.14
C LEU A 68 -35.91 -20.94 19.91
N ALA A 69 -34.83 -20.32 19.43
CA ALA A 69 -34.17 -20.64 18.16
C ALA A 69 -32.80 -21.32 18.34
N ASP A 70 -32.67 -22.21 19.33
CA ASP A 70 -31.48 -23.05 19.60
C ASP A 70 -31.19 -24.12 18.53
N SER A 71 -31.79 -24.00 17.34
CA SER A 71 -31.84 -25.07 16.33
C SER A 71 -31.18 -24.71 15.00
N TYR A 72 -30.39 -23.63 14.90
CA TYR A 72 -29.69 -23.36 13.65
C TYR A 72 -28.84 -24.57 13.25
N THR A 73 -29.20 -25.11 12.10
CA THR A 73 -28.55 -26.24 11.46
C THR A 73 -28.32 -25.82 10.02
N TYR A 74 -27.08 -25.90 9.55
CA TYR A 74 -26.73 -25.51 8.18
C TYR A 74 -27.58 -26.28 7.16
N LEU A 75 -28.29 -25.56 6.29
CA LEU A 75 -29.27 -26.10 5.32
C LEU A 75 -30.29 -27.07 5.93
N GLY A 76 -30.64 -26.88 7.21
CA GLY A 76 -31.57 -27.74 7.94
C GLY A 76 -31.07 -29.16 8.21
N GLY A 77 -29.82 -29.49 7.85
CA GLY A 77 -29.27 -30.85 7.94
C GLY A 77 -29.87 -31.84 6.93
N LEU A 78 -30.63 -31.37 5.94
CA LEU A 78 -31.39 -32.21 5.00
C LEU A 78 -30.58 -32.58 3.76
N SER A 79 -29.88 -31.60 3.17
CA SER A 79 -29.07 -31.78 1.96
C SER A 79 -27.59 -32.03 2.25
N VAL A 80 -27.15 -31.79 3.50
CA VAL A 80 -25.76 -31.92 3.94
C VAL A 80 -25.73 -32.48 5.36
N GLN A 81 -25.05 -33.61 5.56
CA GLN A 81 -24.81 -34.19 6.88
C GLN A 81 -23.69 -33.43 7.60
N THR A 82 -24.03 -32.70 8.66
CA THR A 82 -23.06 -31.90 9.45
C THR A 82 -22.55 -32.60 10.71
N GLY A 83 -23.29 -33.59 11.22
CA GLY A 83 -22.93 -34.36 12.42
C GLY A 83 -22.56 -35.81 12.11
N ILE A 84 -22.32 -36.60 13.17
CA ILE A 84 -21.93 -38.02 13.06
C ILE A 84 -22.97 -38.89 12.34
N SER A 85 -24.23 -38.48 12.33
CA SER A 85 -25.31 -39.10 11.55
C SER A 85 -26.26 -38.02 11.03
N ALA A 86 -27.05 -38.34 9.99
CA ALA A 86 -28.11 -37.47 9.48
C ALA A 86 -29.19 -37.15 10.53
N THR A 87 -29.36 -38.01 11.55
CA THR A 87 -30.31 -37.84 12.65
C THR A 87 -29.77 -37.04 13.84
N SER A 88 -28.46 -36.74 13.85
CA SER A 88 -27.78 -36.01 14.92
C SER A 88 -26.94 -34.86 14.34
N PRO A 89 -27.56 -33.85 13.71
CA PRO A 89 -26.83 -32.74 13.12
C PRO A 89 -26.20 -31.85 14.18
N VAL A 90 -25.12 -31.15 13.82
CA VAL A 90 -24.50 -30.14 14.70
C VAL A 90 -25.43 -28.93 14.78
N LYS A 91 -25.89 -28.62 15.99
CA LYS A 91 -26.76 -27.48 16.29
C LYS A 91 -25.96 -26.33 16.88
N ARG A 92 -26.29 -25.10 16.51
CA ARG A 92 -25.74 -23.88 17.08
C ARG A 92 -26.87 -22.94 17.47
N THR A 93 -26.62 -22.09 18.46
CA THR A 93 -27.53 -20.98 18.76
C THR A 93 -27.42 -19.93 17.66
N LEU A 94 -28.50 -19.20 17.38
CA LEU A 94 -28.45 -18.10 16.41
C LEU A 94 -27.43 -17.03 16.80
N GLN A 95 -27.30 -16.72 18.09
CA GLN A 95 -26.29 -15.77 18.58
C GLN A 95 -24.88 -16.20 18.17
N LYS A 96 -24.49 -17.46 18.43
CA LYS A 96 -23.18 -17.99 18.05
C LYS A 96 -22.95 -17.97 16.55
N ARG A 97 -24.01 -18.07 15.74
CA ARG A 97 -23.92 -18.01 14.29
C ARG A 97 -23.69 -16.57 13.80
N LEU A 98 -24.36 -15.59 14.41
CA LEU A 98 -24.20 -14.18 14.06
C LEU A 98 -22.85 -13.61 14.51
N ASP A 99 -22.35 -14.03 15.68
CA ASP A 99 -21.06 -13.58 16.23
C ASP A 99 -19.83 -14.15 15.51
N GLU A 100 -20.00 -15.07 14.55
CA GLU A 100 -18.90 -15.58 13.72
C GLU A 100 -18.27 -14.50 12.83
N ILE A 101 -19.02 -13.43 12.53
CA ILE A 101 -18.52 -12.27 11.78
C ILE A 101 -18.66 -11.05 12.68
N VAL A 102 -17.53 -10.43 13.02
CA VAL A 102 -17.54 -9.18 13.78
C VAL A 102 -17.59 -8.01 12.82
N SER A 103 -18.77 -7.43 12.65
CA SER A 103 -18.97 -6.21 11.86
C SER A 103 -18.80 -4.97 12.72
N ILE A 104 -18.21 -3.91 12.15
CA ILE A 104 -18.14 -2.61 12.80
C ILE A 104 -19.53 -2.02 13.12
N LYS A 105 -20.56 -2.39 12.35
CA LYS A 105 -21.94 -1.94 12.57
C LYS A 105 -22.49 -2.38 13.92
N SER A 106 -22.04 -3.53 14.44
CA SER A 106 -22.40 -3.99 15.79
C SER A 106 -21.93 -3.04 16.90
N PHE A 107 -20.99 -2.14 16.60
CA PHE A 107 -20.49 -1.12 17.53
C PHE A 107 -21.10 0.27 17.29
N GLY A 108 -22.07 0.40 16.36
CA GLY A 108 -22.77 1.63 16.03
C GLY A 108 -22.05 2.52 15.01
N ALA A 109 -21.17 1.95 14.19
CA ALA A 109 -20.50 2.64 13.10
C ALA A 109 -21.09 2.18 11.75
N GLU A 110 -22.05 2.95 11.24
CA GLU A 110 -22.89 2.60 10.09
C GLU A 110 -22.26 2.83 8.72
N GLY A 111 -21.20 3.63 8.64
CA GLY A 111 -20.61 4.06 7.36
C GLY A 111 -21.50 5.06 6.58
N ASP A 112 -22.28 5.88 7.28
CA ASP A 112 -23.26 6.83 6.72
C ASP A 112 -22.71 8.25 6.43
N GLY A 113 -21.40 8.45 6.60
CA GLY A 113 -20.75 9.75 6.45
C GLY A 113 -20.79 10.65 7.69
N SER A 114 -21.34 10.18 8.82
CA SER A 114 -21.19 10.84 10.12
C SER A 114 -19.83 10.52 10.77
N ASP A 115 -19.46 11.29 11.80
CA ASP A 115 -18.27 11.01 12.62
C ASP A 115 -18.51 9.75 13.46
N GLN A 116 -17.71 8.72 13.17
CA GLN A 116 -17.81 7.41 13.79
C GLN A 116 -16.56 7.04 14.61
N THR A 117 -15.69 8.02 14.86
CA THR A 117 -14.40 7.84 15.55
C THR A 117 -14.53 7.06 16.86
N VAL A 118 -15.48 7.46 17.72
CA VAL A 118 -15.68 6.84 19.04
C VAL A 118 -16.16 5.40 18.91
N ALA A 119 -17.07 5.12 17.97
CA ALA A 119 -17.58 3.78 17.73
C ALA A 119 -16.49 2.85 17.19
N ILE A 120 -15.67 3.34 16.26
CA ILE A 120 -14.52 2.63 15.68
C ILE A 120 -13.48 2.31 16.75
N GLN A 121 -13.07 3.33 17.51
CA GLN A 121 -12.07 3.13 18.56
C GLN A 121 -12.59 2.18 19.65
N ARG A 122 -13.86 2.30 20.05
CA ARG A 122 -14.49 1.36 20.98
C ARG A 122 -14.46 -0.08 20.47
N ALA A 123 -14.75 -0.30 19.19
CA ALA A 123 -14.68 -1.64 18.60
C ALA A 123 -13.26 -2.21 18.71
N ILE A 124 -12.25 -1.43 18.32
CA ILE A 124 -10.85 -1.85 18.39
C ILE A 124 -10.43 -2.14 19.84
N ASP A 125 -10.79 -1.25 20.77
CA ASP A 125 -10.45 -1.39 22.18
C ASP A 125 -11.06 -2.66 22.78
N GLN A 126 -12.35 -2.90 22.52
CA GLN A 126 -13.07 -4.05 23.08
C GLN A 126 -12.63 -5.38 22.49
N LEU A 127 -12.25 -5.40 21.22
CA LEU A 127 -11.85 -6.64 20.55
C LEU A 127 -10.40 -7.02 20.82
N TYR A 128 -9.48 -6.05 20.86
CA TYR A 128 -8.04 -6.33 20.81
C TYR A 128 -7.30 -6.06 22.13
N ILE A 129 -7.78 -5.11 22.95
CA ILE A 129 -7.06 -4.70 24.18
C ILE A 129 -7.94 -4.71 25.44
N ASN A 130 -9.12 -5.31 25.40
CA ASN A 130 -9.96 -5.50 26.57
C ASN A 130 -9.21 -6.36 27.61
N SER A 131 -9.08 -5.85 28.84
CA SER A 131 -8.32 -6.48 29.93
C SER A 131 -8.74 -7.93 30.25
N SER A 132 -9.95 -8.33 29.89
CA SER A 132 -10.45 -9.69 30.13
C SER A 132 -10.07 -10.71 29.05
N THR A 133 -9.81 -10.26 27.82
CA THR A 133 -9.57 -11.15 26.66
C THR A 133 -8.22 -10.90 25.97
N LYS A 134 -7.57 -9.77 26.27
CA LYS A 134 -6.31 -9.36 25.66
C LYS A 134 -5.25 -10.45 25.79
N GLY A 135 -4.64 -10.79 24.65
CA GLY A 135 -3.59 -11.82 24.55
C GLY A 135 -4.12 -13.23 24.29
N THR A 136 -5.43 -13.46 24.44
CA THR A 136 -6.08 -14.74 24.12
C THR A 136 -6.48 -14.83 22.64
N GLU A 137 -6.79 -16.02 22.16
CA GLU A 137 -7.28 -16.29 20.81
C GLU A 137 -8.59 -15.53 20.51
N ALA A 138 -9.43 -15.30 21.52
CA ALA A 138 -10.68 -14.55 21.38
C ALA A 138 -10.45 -13.07 21.02
N SER A 139 -9.25 -12.53 21.28
CA SER A 139 -8.87 -11.15 20.90
C SER A 139 -8.27 -11.04 19.50
N ARG A 140 -8.15 -12.15 18.76
CA ARG A 140 -7.51 -12.20 17.43
C ARG A 140 -8.57 -12.31 16.32
N VAL A 141 -9.49 -11.37 16.31
CA VAL A 141 -10.63 -11.36 15.37
C VAL A 141 -10.39 -10.46 14.17
N LYS A 142 -11.06 -10.76 13.05
CA LYS A 142 -11.18 -9.83 11.92
C LYS A 142 -12.36 -8.91 12.17
N LEU A 143 -12.10 -7.60 12.24
CA LEU A 143 -13.12 -6.57 12.30
C LEU A 143 -13.45 -6.13 10.86
N HIS A 144 -14.66 -6.47 10.42
CA HIS A 144 -15.14 -6.19 9.07
C HIS A 144 -15.83 -4.82 8.99
N PHE A 145 -15.43 -4.03 7.99
CA PHE A 145 -16.00 -2.73 7.65
C PHE A 145 -16.72 -2.82 6.30
N PRO A 146 -18.05 -2.95 6.29
CA PRO A 146 -18.82 -2.91 5.06
C PRO A 146 -18.57 -1.64 4.25
N ALA A 147 -18.90 -1.66 2.96
CA ALA A 147 -18.85 -0.47 2.12
C ALA A 147 -19.65 0.69 2.74
N GLY A 148 -19.06 1.89 2.73
CA GLY A 148 -19.57 3.06 3.43
C GLY A 148 -18.50 4.12 3.65
N VAL A 149 -18.94 5.28 4.13
CA VAL A 149 -18.06 6.41 4.50
C VAL A 149 -18.05 6.56 6.01
N TYR A 150 -16.87 6.38 6.58
CA TYR A 150 -16.57 6.45 8.01
C TYR A 150 -15.77 7.72 8.26
N GLN A 151 -16.43 8.83 8.62
CA GLN A 151 -15.67 10.01 9.00
C GLN A 151 -14.98 9.75 10.34
N ILE A 152 -13.73 10.19 10.43
CA ILE A 152 -12.94 10.16 11.65
C ILE A 152 -12.40 11.55 11.93
N SER A 153 -12.47 12.00 13.18
CA SER A 153 -12.03 13.32 13.63
C SER A 153 -10.82 13.26 14.56
N SER A 154 -10.43 12.07 15.02
CA SER A 154 -9.20 11.86 15.77
C SER A 154 -8.52 10.54 15.41
N THR A 155 -7.26 10.41 15.80
CA THR A 155 -6.42 9.28 15.45
C THR A 155 -6.99 7.97 16.02
N ILE A 156 -7.22 6.99 15.14
CA ILE A 156 -7.54 5.63 15.52
C ILE A 156 -6.25 4.89 15.90
N LYS A 157 -6.21 4.39 17.12
CA LYS A 157 -5.06 3.68 17.69
C LYS A 157 -5.18 2.19 17.40
N ILE A 158 -4.16 1.62 16.76
CA ILE A 158 -4.17 0.26 16.25
C ILE A 158 -3.23 -0.61 17.10
N PRO A 159 -3.76 -1.48 17.97
CA PRO A 159 -2.95 -2.35 18.81
C PRO A 159 -2.40 -3.56 18.02
N PRO A 160 -1.48 -4.35 18.62
CA PRO A 160 -0.99 -5.58 17.99
C PRO A 160 -2.12 -6.57 17.72
N TYR A 161 -1.96 -7.39 16.67
CA TYR A 161 -2.92 -8.40 16.20
C TYR A 161 -4.25 -7.85 15.67
N ALA A 162 -4.42 -6.53 15.60
CA ALA A 162 -5.60 -5.91 15.01
C ALA A 162 -5.72 -6.27 13.52
N SER A 163 -6.91 -6.71 13.10
CA SER A 163 -7.20 -7.05 11.70
C SER A 163 -8.42 -6.26 11.22
N ILE A 164 -8.16 -5.13 10.54
CA ILE A 164 -9.17 -4.21 10.01
C ILE A 164 -9.34 -4.50 8.51
N VAL A 165 -10.52 -4.96 8.11
CA VAL A 165 -10.79 -5.44 6.76
C VAL A 165 -12.03 -4.76 6.18
N GLY A 166 -11.87 -4.00 5.10
CA GLY A 166 -12.97 -3.41 4.34
C GLY A 166 -13.42 -4.26 3.14
N ASP A 167 -14.43 -3.78 2.41
CA ASP A 167 -14.97 -4.42 1.20
C ASP A 167 -14.15 -4.12 -0.08
N GLY A 168 -13.15 -3.24 0.02
CA GLY A 168 -12.22 -2.87 -1.04
C GLY A 168 -11.94 -1.36 -1.12
N MET A 169 -10.90 -1.01 -1.88
CA MET A 169 -10.58 0.38 -2.24
C MET A 169 -11.80 1.07 -2.87
N ASP A 170 -11.99 2.34 -2.51
CA ASP A 170 -13.09 3.20 -2.90
C ASP A 170 -14.51 2.71 -2.53
N LYS A 171 -14.64 1.59 -1.80
CA LYS A 171 -15.90 1.10 -1.24
C LYS A 171 -16.02 1.41 0.25
N THR A 172 -15.03 1.00 1.03
CA THR A 172 -14.92 1.33 2.46
C THR A 172 -13.97 2.53 2.58
N LYS A 173 -14.47 3.68 3.03
CA LYS A 173 -13.71 4.93 3.09
C LYS A 173 -13.60 5.46 4.51
N PHE A 174 -12.39 5.58 5.02
CA PHE A 174 -12.08 6.35 6.22
C PHE A 174 -11.69 7.76 5.82
N ASN A 175 -12.45 8.75 6.26
CA ASN A 175 -12.22 10.15 5.89
C ASN A 175 -11.84 10.94 7.15
N MET A 176 -10.57 11.35 7.23
CA MET A 176 -10.08 12.18 8.31
C MET A 176 -10.49 13.64 8.08
N THR A 177 -11.35 14.18 8.96
CA THR A 177 -11.92 15.53 8.85
C THR A 177 -11.12 16.60 9.58
N ASN A 178 -10.18 16.20 10.44
CA ASN A 178 -9.30 17.11 11.16
C ASN A 178 -7.89 17.06 10.58
N SER A 179 -7.10 18.12 10.75
CA SER A 179 -5.68 18.07 10.41
C SER A 179 -4.91 17.29 11.47
N ALA A 180 -4.96 15.96 11.38
CA ALA A 180 -4.32 15.03 12.30
C ALA A 180 -3.95 13.72 11.59
N THR A 181 -3.13 12.90 12.24
CA THR A 181 -2.87 11.53 11.81
C THR A 181 -4.13 10.69 11.90
N ALA A 182 -4.44 9.93 10.85
CA ALA A 182 -5.60 9.07 10.85
C ALA A 182 -5.37 7.82 11.68
N PHE A 183 -4.34 7.04 11.36
CA PHE A 183 -4.05 5.77 12.02
C PHE A 183 -2.67 5.77 12.65
N GLU A 184 -2.55 5.24 13.87
CA GLU A 184 -1.27 5.11 14.56
C GLU A 184 -1.19 3.79 15.31
N THR A 185 -0.11 3.04 15.10
CA THR A 185 0.09 1.79 15.83
C THR A 185 0.54 2.03 17.26
N VAL A 186 0.01 1.23 18.19
CA VAL A 186 0.36 1.30 19.61
C VAL A 186 0.81 -0.05 20.14
N ASN A 187 1.59 -0.04 21.22
CA ASN A 187 2.10 -1.27 21.82
C ASN A 187 1.02 -1.99 22.66
N SER A 188 1.30 -3.25 22.98
CA SER A 188 0.44 -4.15 23.74
C SER A 188 0.34 -3.80 25.22
N SER A 189 0.95 -2.73 25.73
CA SER A 189 0.70 -2.24 27.09
C SER A 189 -0.55 -1.34 27.15
N SER A 190 -1.07 -0.90 26.00
CA SER A 190 -2.28 -0.06 25.89
C SER A 190 -3.51 -0.73 26.48
N THR A 191 -4.38 0.04 27.12
CA THR A 191 -5.69 -0.38 27.64
C THR A 191 -6.80 0.47 27.01
N PRO A 192 -8.08 0.05 27.06
CA PRO A 192 -9.18 0.80 26.48
C PRO A 192 -9.20 2.25 26.97
N GLY A 193 -9.21 3.21 26.04
CA GLY A 193 -9.14 4.65 26.34
C GLY A 193 -7.82 5.19 26.90
N SER A 194 -6.78 4.35 27.09
CA SER A 194 -5.47 4.76 27.60
C SER A 194 -4.34 4.04 26.86
N TYR A 195 -3.82 4.69 25.83
CA TYR A 195 -2.80 4.13 24.95
C TYR A 195 -1.39 4.37 25.47
N ALA A 196 -0.57 3.32 25.46
CA ALA A 196 0.78 3.37 25.97
C ALA A 196 1.70 4.15 25.02
N ASN A 197 2.57 4.98 25.59
CA ASN A 197 3.60 5.70 24.84
C ASN A 197 4.65 4.72 24.31
N ASP A 198 5.19 4.99 23.12
CA ASP A 198 6.21 4.13 22.51
C ASP A 198 7.49 4.01 23.35
N SER A 199 7.78 4.95 24.24
CA SER A 199 8.89 4.84 25.20
C SER A 199 8.81 3.60 26.11
N THR A 200 7.63 2.99 26.23
CA THR A 200 7.39 1.74 26.98
C THR A 200 7.46 0.49 26.11
N SER A 201 7.76 0.64 24.82
CA SER A 201 7.85 -0.47 23.88
C SER A 201 9.14 -1.28 24.09
N THR A 202 9.00 -2.58 23.92
CA THR A 202 10.00 -3.63 24.01
C THR A 202 9.76 -4.58 22.85
N THR A 203 10.69 -5.49 22.60
CA THR A 203 10.52 -6.51 21.55
C THR A 203 9.33 -7.45 21.81
N LEU A 204 8.82 -7.51 23.04
CA LEU A 204 7.71 -8.37 23.45
C LEU A 204 6.33 -7.71 23.30
N ASN A 205 6.24 -6.40 23.55
CA ASN A 205 4.96 -5.68 23.53
C ASN A 205 4.80 -4.74 22.32
N GLN A 206 5.82 -4.49 21.49
CA GLN A 206 5.69 -3.60 20.34
C GLN A 206 4.55 -4.03 19.38
N ALA A 207 4.06 -3.07 18.58
CA ALA A 207 3.04 -3.35 17.56
C ALA A 207 3.49 -4.49 16.63
N THR A 208 2.65 -5.51 16.47
CA THR A 208 3.00 -6.69 15.65
C THR A 208 1.77 -7.37 15.06
N ASN A 209 1.94 -8.06 13.92
CA ASN A 209 0.91 -8.90 13.29
C ASN A 209 -0.41 -8.15 13.00
N ILE A 210 -0.32 -6.87 12.64
CA ILE A 210 -1.47 -6.07 12.24
C ILE A 210 -1.81 -6.39 10.79
N THR A 211 -3.09 -6.45 10.46
CA THR A 211 -3.58 -6.54 9.08
C THR A 211 -4.50 -5.37 8.77
N LEU A 212 -4.14 -4.55 7.79
CA LEU A 212 -5.01 -3.51 7.21
C LEU A 212 -5.29 -3.88 5.75
N ASP A 213 -6.57 -4.08 5.42
CA ASP A 213 -6.97 -4.67 4.15
C ASP A 213 -8.21 -3.99 3.55
N GLY A 214 -8.17 -3.66 2.26
CA GLY A 214 -9.38 -3.41 1.47
C GLY A 214 -10.14 -2.11 1.80
N PHE A 215 -9.47 -0.97 1.91
CA PHE A 215 -10.14 0.31 2.16
C PHE A 215 -9.40 1.51 1.55
N THR A 216 -10.08 2.65 1.54
CA THR A 216 -9.48 3.96 1.25
C THR A 216 -9.37 4.77 2.52
N LEU A 217 -8.21 5.39 2.75
CA LEU A 217 -7.99 6.42 3.75
C LEU A 217 -7.81 7.76 3.04
N ALA A 218 -8.68 8.72 3.32
CA ALA A 218 -8.55 10.09 2.86
C ALA A 218 -8.22 11.00 4.04
N THR A 219 -7.25 11.89 3.87
CA THR A 219 -6.91 12.93 4.84
C THR A 219 -6.87 14.28 4.16
N MET A 220 -7.23 15.33 4.92
CA MET A 220 -7.07 16.72 4.51
C MET A 220 -5.88 17.41 5.19
N SER A 221 -5.07 16.66 5.95
CA SER A 221 -3.89 17.23 6.60
C SER A 221 -2.78 17.51 5.59
N THR A 222 -2.20 18.70 5.68
CA THR A 222 -1.00 19.13 4.94
C THR A 222 0.26 19.12 5.80
N THR A 223 0.14 18.75 7.08
CA THR A 223 1.22 18.85 8.07
C THR A 223 1.44 17.59 8.90
N ASN A 224 0.51 16.64 8.87
CA ASN A 224 0.62 15.38 9.59
C ASN A 224 0.64 14.18 8.62
N PRO A 225 1.19 13.04 9.06
CA PRO A 225 1.13 11.82 8.27
C PRO A 225 -0.29 11.24 8.18
N GLY A 226 -0.61 10.49 7.13
CA GLY A 226 -1.85 9.71 7.06
C GLY A 226 -1.85 8.56 8.08
N ILE A 227 -0.83 7.71 8.00
CA ILE A 227 -0.61 6.56 8.88
C ILE A 227 0.77 6.67 9.53
N ILE A 228 0.85 6.45 10.84
CA ILE A 228 2.09 6.27 11.58
C ILE A 228 2.24 4.81 11.99
N LEU A 229 3.31 4.19 11.50
CA LEU A 229 3.76 2.87 11.92
C LEU A 229 4.91 3.07 12.90
N GLN A 230 4.56 3.15 14.18
CA GLN A 230 5.51 3.35 15.27
C GLN A 230 5.91 1.99 15.86
N SER A 231 7.20 1.66 15.77
CA SER A 231 7.77 0.41 16.27
C SER A 231 6.99 -0.85 15.84
N CYS A 232 6.48 -0.86 14.61
CA CYS A 232 5.56 -1.87 14.09
C CYS A 232 6.29 -2.99 13.34
N LYS A 233 6.06 -4.26 13.68
CA LYS A 233 6.70 -5.40 13.01
C LYS A 233 5.75 -6.44 12.44
N ASN A 234 6.25 -7.22 11.48
CA ASN A 234 5.58 -8.42 10.97
C ASN A 234 4.10 -8.18 10.60
N SER A 235 3.78 -7.00 10.06
CA SER A 235 2.41 -6.58 9.77
C SER A 235 2.18 -6.47 8.27
N HIS A 236 0.94 -6.67 7.85
CA HIS A 236 0.54 -6.74 6.44
C HIS A 236 -0.45 -5.63 6.12
N PHE A 237 -0.13 -4.84 5.10
CA PHE A 237 -0.95 -3.74 4.60
C PHE A 237 -1.23 -4.04 3.14
N LYS A 238 -2.49 -4.25 2.76
CA LYS A 238 -2.80 -4.70 1.40
C LYS A 238 -4.10 -4.14 0.85
N GLU A 239 -4.16 -3.94 -0.46
CA GLU A 239 -5.36 -3.44 -1.13
C GLU A 239 -5.90 -2.14 -0.48
N ILE A 240 -4.98 -1.23 -0.12
CA ILE A 240 -5.31 0.04 0.52
C ILE A 240 -4.96 1.21 -0.38
N LYS A 241 -5.85 2.21 -0.40
CA LYS A 241 -5.62 3.49 -1.08
C LYS A 241 -5.49 4.60 -0.03
N ILE A 242 -4.49 5.45 -0.13
CA ILE A 242 -4.26 6.58 0.77
C ILE A 242 -4.23 7.85 -0.07
N THR A 243 -5.10 8.80 0.25
CA THR A 243 -5.25 10.06 -0.49
C THR A 243 -5.05 11.25 0.43
N GLY A 244 -4.26 12.22 -0.02
CA GLY A 244 -4.01 13.48 0.67
C GLY A 244 -4.35 14.69 -0.21
N PRO A 245 -4.22 15.92 0.33
CA PRO A 245 -4.61 17.15 -0.36
C PRO A 245 -3.49 17.80 -1.19
N TRP A 246 -2.26 17.28 -1.15
CA TRP A 246 -1.12 17.89 -1.84
C TRP A 246 -1.28 17.78 -3.35
N THR A 247 -0.83 18.81 -4.08
CA THR A 247 -0.78 18.83 -5.54
C THR A 247 0.54 19.41 -6.01
N THR A 248 0.96 19.06 -7.22
CA THR A 248 2.15 19.60 -7.90
C THR A 248 2.31 21.10 -7.73
N GLY A 249 3.55 21.54 -7.47
CA GLY A 249 3.90 22.94 -7.22
C GLY A 249 3.64 23.42 -5.78
N THR A 250 2.96 22.64 -4.94
CA THR A 250 2.82 22.95 -3.51
C THR A 250 4.11 22.66 -2.76
N THR A 251 4.43 23.45 -1.74
CA THR A 251 5.60 23.22 -0.88
C THR A 251 5.59 21.80 -0.31
N ILE A 252 6.69 21.09 -0.54
CA ILE A 252 6.88 19.71 -0.08
C ILE A 252 7.46 19.73 1.33
N THR A 253 6.82 19.02 2.26
CA THR A 253 7.29 18.85 3.64
C THR A 253 7.42 17.38 4.02
N THR A 254 8.39 17.03 4.86
CA THR A 254 8.59 15.65 5.33
C THR A 254 7.52 15.21 6.35
N THR A 255 6.79 16.16 6.94
CA THR A 255 5.76 15.88 7.95
C THR A 255 4.45 15.42 7.33
N ASN A 256 4.18 15.78 6.06
CA ASN A 256 3.03 15.31 5.30
C ASN A 256 3.35 14.04 4.51
N ALA A 257 3.54 12.95 5.25
CA ALA A 257 3.78 11.63 4.68
C ALA A 257 2.49 10.81 4.59
N ALA A 258 2.26 10.01 3.54
CA ALA A 258 1.11 9.09 3.56
C ALA A 258 1.31 7.99 4.61
N ILE A 259 2.49 7.38 4.62
CA ILE A 259 2.94 6.44 5.64
C ILE A 259 4.27 6.94 6.21
N LYS A 260 4.27 7.25 7.50
CA LYS A 260 5.48 7.52 8.27
C LYS A 260 5.84 6.29 9.09
N MET A 261 7.06 5.79 8.93
CA MET A 261 7.61 4.71 9.75
C MET A 261 8.55 5.33 10.79
N GLY A 262 8.35 4.97 12.06
CA GLY A 262 9.17 5.40 13.18
C GLY A 262 9.62 4.23 14.04
N SER A 263 10.72 4.40 14.76
CA SER A 263 11.30 3.37 15.61
C SER A 263 11.73 3.93 16.96
N LEU A 264 11.41 3.25 18.06
CA LEU A 264 11.92 3.61 19.39
C LEU A 264 13.45 3.50 19.48
N SER A 265 14.02 2.46 18.89
CA SER A 265 15.45 2.14 18.95
C SER A 265 15.82 1.20 17.80
N SER A 266 17.11 0.90 17.60
CA SER A 266 17.52 -0.08 16.58
C SER A 266 17.01 -1.50 16.87
N ILE A 267 16.64 -1.81 18.12
CA ILE A 267 16.13 -3.12 18.56
C ILE A 267 14.59 -3.16 18.50
N VAL A 268 13.94 -2.08 18.94
CA VAL A 268 12.48 -1.90 18.97
C VAL A 268 12.10 -0.89 17.90
N CYS A 269 11.71 -1.42 16.75
CA CYS A 269 11.74 -0.69 15.48
C CYS A 269 10.73 -1.25 14.51
N THR A 270 10.43 -0.42 13.50
CA THR A 270 9.51 -0.77 12.43
C THR A 270 10.20 -1.67 11.40
N GLN A 271 9.77 -2.92 11.33
CA GLN A 271 10.49 -3.94 10.57
C GLN A 271 9.63 -5.04 9.98
N LYS A 272 10.10 -5.66 8.90
CA LYS A 272 9.49 -6.90 8.35
C LYS A 272 8.00 -6.76 8.03
N ASN A 273 7.58 -5.55 7.65
CA ASN A 273 6.22 -5.31 7.22
C ASN A 273 6.10 -5.50 5.71
N LYS A 274 4.94 -6.00 5.27
CA LYS A 274 4.62 -6.19 3.85
C LYS A 274 3.53 -5.20 3.43
N PHE A 275 3.78 -4.48 2.35
CA PHE A 275 2.85 -3.58 1.68
C PHE A 275 2.61 -4.13 0.28
N ASP A 276 1.36 -4.47 -0.03
CA ASP A 276 1.00 -5.22 -1.24
C ASP A 276 -0.22 -4.56 -1.90
N HIS A 277 -0.10 -4.07 -3.14
CA HIS A 277 -1.19 -3.31 -3.78
C HIS A 277 -1.63 -2.08 -2.96
N VAL A 278 -0.65 -1.30 -2.50
CA VAL A 278 -0.89 -0.01 -1.83
C VAL A 278 -0.87 1.11 -2.87
N ASN A 279 -1.91 1.94 -2.92
CA ASN A 279 -2.00 3.10 -3.80
C ASN A 279 -1.91 4.40 -2.97
N ILE A 280 -0.98 5.29 -3.30
CA ILE A 280 -0.77 6.54 -2.58
C ILE A 280 -0.72 7.73 -3.54
N THR A 281 -1.53 8.75 -3.24
CA THR A 281 -1.59 9.98 -4.03
C THR A 281 -1.88 11.21 -3.18
N GLY A 282 -1.40 12.37 -3.63
CA GLY A 282 -1.69 13.66 -3.02
C GLY A 282 -0.96 13.91 -1.70
N PHE A 283 0.29 13.43 -1.57
CA PHE A 283 1.14 13.74 -0.42
C PHE A 283 2.43 14.45 -0.82
N SER A 284 2.96 15.25 0.10
CA SER A 284 4.33 15.78 -0.04
C SER A 284 5.34 14.63 -0.16
N THR A 285 5.17 13.58 0.65
CA THR A 285 5.99 12.37 0.58
C THR A 285 5.08 11.16 0.71
N ALA A 286 5.15 10.18 -0.20
CA ALA A 286 4.34 8.98 -0.08
C ALA A 286 4.80 8.14 1.14
N ILE A 287 6.07 7.76 1.17
CA ILE A 287 6.67 6.96 2.26
C ILE A 287 7.83 7.71 2.89
N ALA A 288 7.80 7.92 4.21
CA ALA A 288 8.84 8.63 4.94
C ALA A 288 9.37 7.87 6.16
N SER A 289 10.68 7.96 6.40
CA SER A 289 11.30 7.53 7.66
C SER A 289 12.65 8.21 7.85
N ASP A 290 12.93 8.66 9.07
CA ASP A 290 14.26 9.11 9.50
C ASP A 290 14.92 8.13 10.48
N ASP A 291 14.20 7.09 10.89
CA ASP A 291 14.67 6.11 11.88
C ASP A 291 15.17 4.81 11.24
N ASP A 292 15.76 3.95 12.07
CA ASP A 292 16.17 2.59 11.78
C ASP A 292 14.92 1.74 11.51
N VAL A 293 14.50 1.74 10.24
CA VAL A 293 13.40 0.90 9.73
C VAL A 293 13.96 -0.09 8.74
N TYR A 294 13.59 -1.36 8.88
CA TYR A 294 14.28 -2.41 8.13
C TYR A 294 13.48 -3.60 7.67
N ASN A 295 13.91 -4.18 6.55
CA ASN A 295 13.27 -5.33 5.91
C ASN A 295 11.78 -5.10 5.63
N ASN A 296 11.35 -3.84 5.43
CA ASN A 296 10.00 -3.57 4.95
C ASN A 296 9.97 -3.75 3.43
N HIS A 297 8.87 -4.32 2.92
CA HIS A 297 8.75 -4.66 1.51
C HIS A 297 7.48 -4.07 0.93
N PHE A 298 7.64 -3.17 -0.03
CA PHE A 298 6.58 -2.63 -0.88
C PHE A 298 6.60 -3.37 -2.22
N HIS A 299 5.47 -3.97 -2.56
CA HIS A 299 5.30 -4.84 -3.71
C HIS A 299 4.02 -4.48 -4.47
N CYS A 300 4.07 -4.45 -5.80
CA CYS A 300 2.92 -4.15 -6.65
C CYS A 300 2.16 -2.89 -6.22
N SER A 301 2.89 -1.86 -5.77
CA SER A 301 2.32 -0.64 -5.17
C SER A 301 2.45 0.54 -6.14
N TYR A 302 1.57 1.52 -5.99
CA TYR A 302 1.39 2.64 -6.91
C TYR A 302 1.56 3.95 -6.17
N PHE A 303 2.57 4.74 -6.55
CA PHE A 303 2.84 6.06 -6.00
C PHE A 303 2.64 7.08 -7.13
N THR A 304 1.56 7.86 -7.06
CA THR A 304 1.14 8.74 -8.17
C THR A 304 0.81 10.15 -7.69
N GLY A 305 1.34 11.19 -8.33
CA GLY A 305 0.97 12.57 -8.01
C GLY A 305 1.40 12.97 -6.60
N ASN A 306 2.67 12.75 -6.26
CA ASN A 306 3.24 13.09 -4.95
C ASN A 306 4.49 13.98 -5.12
N GLY A 307 4.89 14.69 -4.07
CA GLY A 307 6.13 15.47 -4.09
C GLY A 307 7.37 14.57 -4.19
N TYR A 308 7.44 13.59 -3.29
CA TYR A 308 8.39 12.47 -3.29
C TYR A 308 7.63 11.15 -3.28
N GLY A 309 8.15 10.13 -3.95
CA GLY A 309 7.66 8.76 -3.77
C GLY A 309 8.09 8.20 -2.41
N VAL A 310 9.41 8.08 -2.20
CA VAL A 310 10.02 7.57 -0.97
C VAL A 310 11.10 8.54 -0.52
N GLN A 311 11.11 8.85 0.77
CA GLN A 311 12.10 9.73 1.37
C GLN A 311 12.64 9.13 2.66
N PHE A 312 13.87 8.62 2.59
CA PHE A 312 14.55 7.95 3.68
C PHE A 312 15.77 8.72 4.18
N GLY A 313 15.80 8.89 5.50
CA GLY A 313 16.94 9.35 6.27
C GLY A 313 17.39 10.79 6.00
N GLN A 314 16.46 11.67 5.67
CA GLN A 314 16.77 13.07 5.36
C GLN A 314 17.18 13.84 6.61
N ASN A 315 16.55 13.52 7.73
CA ASN A 315 16.82 14.12 9.04
C ASN A 315 17.42 13.11 10.02
N THR A 316 17.90 11.96 9.54
CA THR A 316 18.60 10.99 10.39
C THR A 316 19.87 11.63 10.96
N VAL A 317 19.95 11.66 12.29
CA VAL A 317 21.15 12.02 13.03
C VAL A 317 21.83 10.74 13.48
N LEU A 318 22.89 10.34 12.78
CA LEU A 318 23.59 9.07 13.05
C LEU A 318 24.06 9.01 14.51
N GLY A 319 23.66 7.95 15.21
CA GLY A 319 23.96 7.72 16.62
C GLY A 319 22.88 8.25 17.59
N ALA A 320 21.86 8.97 17.10
CA ALA A 320 20.69 9.27 17.92
C ALA A 320 19.85 7.99 18.18
N GLN A 321 18.97 8.07 19.18
CA GLN A 321 18.10 6.96 19.55
C GLN A 321 17.25 6.53 18.34
N GLY A 322 17.34 5.25 17.97
CA GLY A 322 16.62 4.71 16.82
C GLY A 322 17.17 5.16 15.47
N GLN A 323 18.36 5.77 15.41
CA GLN A 323 18.96 6.32 14.20
C GLN A 323 20.44 5.90 14.08
N ALA A 324 20.75 4.65 14.43
CA ALA A 324 22.12 4.14 14.36
C ALA A 324 22.62 4.02 12.91
N THR A 325 21.73 3.65 12.00
CA THR A 325 22.03 3.43 10.58
C THR A 325 21.13 4.24 9.63
N GLY A 326 19.92 4.60 10.07
CA GLY A 326 18.85 5.06 9.21
C GLY A 326 18.14 3.91 8.49
N PRO A 327 17.15 4.21 7.63
CA PRO A 327 16.36 3.20 6.93
C PRO A 327 17.22 2.25 6.09
N SER A 328 17.18 0.95 6.36
CA SER A 328 18.10 -0.03 5.73
C SER A 328 17.40 -1.34 5.36
N LYS A 329 17.85 -2.02 4.31
CA LYS A 329 17.28 -3.33 3.89
C LYS A 329 15.82 -3.29 3.46
N ASN A 330 15.29 -2.11 3.12
CA ASN A 330 13.93 -1.99 2.61
C ASN A 330 13.91 -2.25 1.11
N LYS A 331 12.79 -2.79 0.62
CA LYS A 331 12.62 -3.18 -0.78
C LYS A 331 11.38 -2.52 -1.37
N PHE A 332 11.56 -1.91 -2.53
CA PHE A 332 10.48 -1.43 -3.40
C PHE A 332 10.61 -2.22 -4.69
N SER A 333 9.65 -3.09 -4.97
CA SER A 333 9.71 -3.98 -6.12
C SER A 333 8.42 -4.04 -6.90
N GLN A 334 8.48 -4.06 -8.23
CA GLN A 334 7.29 -4.13 -9.09
C GLN A 334 6.30 -3.01 -8.78
N CYS A 335 6.79 -1.84 -8.40
CA CYS A 335 6.00 -0.66 -8.10
C CYS A 335 6.00 0.33 -9.28
N GLN A 336 4.95 1.13 -9.36
CA GLN A 336 4.86 2.26 -10.29
C GLN A 336 5.10 3.56 -9.51
N PHE A 337 6.00 4.40 -10.01
CA PHE A 337 6.18 5.78 -9.60
C PHE A 337 5.82 6.66 -10.80
N SER A 338 4.77 7.46 -10.64
CA SER A 338 4.22 8.31 -11.72
C SER A 338 3.95 9.72 -11.21
N ASP A 339 4.22 10.72 -12.04
CA ASP A 339 3.94 12.13 -11.73
C ASP A 339 4.49 12.54 -10.34
N ILE A 340 5.78 12.31 -10.14
CA ILE A 340 6.47 12.67 -8.90
C ILE A 340 7.26 13.95 -9.14
N ASP A 341 6.97 15.03 -8.41
CA ASP A 341 7.59 16.33 -8.67
C ASP A 341 9.13 16.28 -8.50
N LYS A 342 9.62 15.50 -7.54
CA LYS A 342 11.04 15.31 -7.23
C LYS A 342 11.46 13.84 -7.39
N GLU A 343 12.39 13.35 -6.58
CA GLU A 343 12.86 11.97 -6.64
C GLU A 343 11.74 10.95 -6.32
N GLY A 344 11.67 9.88 -7.10
CA GLY A 344 10.81 8.73 -6.85
C GLY A 344 11.26 7.98 -5.60
N ILE A 345 12.57 7.79 -5.43
CA ILE A 345 13.16 7.25 -4.20
C ILE A 345 14.42 8.04 -3.85
N ALA A 346 14.41 8.70 -2.69
CA ALA A 346 15.55 9.43 -2.16
C ALA A 346 16.01 8.85 -0.82
N ILE A 347 17.28 8.44 -0.75
CA ILE A 347 17.91 7.81 0.41
C ILE A 347 19.16 8.63 0.81
N ALA A 348 18.97 9.53 1.77
CA ALA A 348 20.03 10.38 2.28
C ALA A 348 20.91 9.69 3.33
N LYS A 349 20.34 8.77 4.12
CA LYS A 349 21.03 7.89 5.08
C LYS A 349 20.41 6.48 5.06
N GLY A 350 21.21 5.49 5.45
CA GLY A 350 20.84 4.08 5.39
C GLY A 350 21.49 3.33 4.23
N THR A 351 21.43 2.00 4.28
CA THR A 351 22.14 1.14 3.32
C THR A 351 21.35 -0.13 3.00
N GLN A 352 21.72 -0.79 1.91
CA GLN A 352 21.08 -2.01 1.42
C GLN A 352 19.59 -1.83 1.14
N ASN A 353 19.13 -0.64 0.78
CA ASN A 353 17.79 -0.49 0.24
C ASN A 353 17.80 -0.78 -1.26
N TYR A 354 16.72 -1.39 -1.74
CA TYR A 354 16.62 -1.89 -3.10
C TYR A 354 15.39 -1.31 -3.79
N SER A 355 15.62 -0.69 -4.94
CA SER A 355 14.64 -0.49 -5.99
C SER A 355 14.83 -1.59 -7.02
N SER A 356 13.77 -2.30 -7.41
CA SER A 356 13.90 -3.37 -8.39
C SER A 356 12.65 -3.61 -9.23
N HIS A 357 12.77 -3.72 -10.56
CA HIS A 357 11.64 -3.97 -11.45
C HIS A 357 10.52 -2.94 -11.28
N ASN A 358 10.87 -1.71 -10.90
CA ASN A 358 9.92 -0.61 -10.80
C ASN A 358 9.87 0.16 -12.11
N ASN A 359 8.74 0.84 -12.33
CA ASN A 359 8.54 1.73 -13.46
C ASN A 359 8.51 3.17 -12.95
N PHE A 360 9.33 4.04 -13.55
CA PHE A 360 9.40 5.46 -13.23
C PHE A 360 9.04 6.30 -14.46
N GLU A 361 7.93 7.02 -14.36
CA GLU A 361 7.35 7.84 -15.44
C GLU A 361 7.04 9.26 -14.92
N GLY A 362 7.60 10.30 -15.52
CA GLY A 362 7.32 11.68 -15.07
C GLY A 362 7.83 11.98 -13.67
N VAL A 363 9.04 11.51 -13.34
CA VAL A 363 9.63 11.62 -11.99
C VAL A 363 10.77 12.62 -11.99
N GLY A 364 10.75 13.62 -11.11
CA GLY A 364 11.80 14.62 -10.97
C GLY A 364 11.68 15.80 -11.95
N ASN A 365 10.49 15.95 -12.54
CA ASN A 365 10.19 16.94 -13.58
C ASN A 365 9.34 18.11 -13.05
N VAL A 366 9.04 18.16 -11.76
CA VAL A 366 8.22 19.22 -11.11
C VAL A 366 6.87 19.42 -11.84
N GLY A 367 6.20 18.31 -12.19
CA GLY A 367 4.94 18.32 -12.94
C GLY A 367 5.06 18.50 -14.45
N GLY A 368 6.28 18.62 -14.99
CA GLY A 368 6.55 18.73 -16.43
C GLY A 368 6.86 17.38 -17.10
N ASN A 369 7.21 17.46 -18.40
CA ASN A 369 7.77 16.32 -19.14
C ASN A 369 9.28 16.14 -18.85
N GLU A 370 9.90 15.12 -19.44
CA GLU A 370 11.33 14.84 -19.22
C GLU A 370 12.27 15.96 -19.70
N GLY A 371 11.80 16.87 -20.58
CA GLY A 371 12.55 18.09 -20.93
C GLY A 371 12.66 19.10 -19.79
N ASN A 372 11.79 19.02 -18.78
CA ASN A 372 11.87 19.82 -17.55
C ASN A 372 12.48 19.03 -16.38
N ALA A 373 13.29 18.00 -16.66
CA ALA A 373 14.00 17.28 -15.60
C ALA A 373 14.87 18.25 -14.77
N GLN A 374 14.64 18.29 -13.46
CA GLN A 374 15.39 19.10 -12.49
C GLN A 374 16.04 18.26 -11.39
N TYR A 375 15.47 17.08 -11.12
CA TYR A 375 15.94 16.15 -10.10
C TYR A 375 16.20 14.78 -10.72
N SER A 376 17.10 14.01 -10.12
CA SER A 376 17.28 12.61 -10.51
C SER A 376 16.02 11.80 -10.19
N VAL A 377 15.84 10.65 -10.85
CA VAL A 377 14.71 9.76 -10.53
C VAL A 377 14.95 9.10 -9.17
N LEU A 378 16.18 8.64 -8.94
CA LEU A 378 16.65 8.04 -7.70
C LEU A 378 17.79 8.87 -7.11
N ASP A 379 17.79 9.05 -5.79
CA ASP A 379 18.92 9.63 -5.06
C ASP A 379 19.47 8.60 -4.06
N PHE A 380 20.62 8.02 -4.39
CA PHE A 380 21.42 7.14 -3.54
C PHE A 380 22.70 7.83 -3.09
N THR A 381 22.58 9.06 -2.58
CA THR A 381 23.67 9.77 -1.90
C THR A 381 24.28 8.90 -0.80
N ALA A 382 23.46 8.12 -0.09
CA ALA A 382 23.95 7.07 0.80
C ALA A 382 24.44 5.84 0.02
N GLY A 383 25.67 5.39 0.34
CA GLY A 383 26.27 4.22 -0.31
C GLY A 383 25.63 2.88 0.09
N GLY A 384 25.75 1.90 -0.81
CA GLY A 384 25.28 0.53 -0.58
C GLY A 384 23.79 0.30 -0.85
N ASN A 385 23.12 1.24 -1.51
CA ASN A 385 21.77 1.07 -2.05
C ASN A 385 21.86 0.67 -3.53
N SER A 386 20.80 0.09 -4.09
CA SER A 386 20.84 -0.42 -5.47
C SER A 386 19.52 -0.27 -6.20
N SER A 387 19.62 -0.03 -7.50
CA SER A 387 18.54 -0.10 -8.49
C SER A 387 18.82 -1.31 -9.39
N VAL A 388 17.84 -2.19 -9.56
CA VAL A 388 18.01 -3.46 -10.27
C VAL A 388 16.85 -3.68 -11.23
N GLU A 389 17.13 -3.58 -12.53
CA GLU A 389 16.13 -3.77 -13.60
C GLU A 389 14.93 -2.81 -13.47
N ASP A 390 15.18 -1.59 -13.00
CA ASP A 390 14.17 -0.53 -13.03
C ASP A 390 14.09 0.08 -14.44
N THR A 391 12.89 0.51 -14.82
CA THR A 391 12.63 1.20 -16.09
C THR A 391 12.42 2.68 -15.84
N PHE A 392 13.13 3.50 -16.63
CA PHE A 392 13.08 4.96 -16.55
C PHE A 392 12.59 5.51 -17.88
N ALA A 393 11.42 6.16 -17.91
CA ALA A 393 10.93 6.86 -19.10
C ALA A 393 11.94 7.92 -19.59
N ARG A 394 12.64 8.55 -18.63
CA ARG A 394 13.71 9.51 -18.88
C ARG A 394 14.79 9.00 -19.84
N THR A 395 15.20 7.75 -19.74
CA THR A 395 16.28 7.25 -20.59
C THR A 395 15.86 7.22 -22.05
N ALA A 396 14.62 6.82 -22.35
CA ALA A 396 14.10 6.83 -23.71
C ALA A 396 13.97 8.27 -24.25
N ASP A 397 13.47 9.20 -23.44
CA ASP A 397 13.24 10.57 -23.89
C ASP A 397 14.51 11.41 -23.99
N LEU A 398 15.45 11.29 -23.04
CA LEU A 398 16.64 12.13 -23.03
C LEU A 398 17.85 11.51 -23.72
N SER A 399 17.92 10.18 -23.90
CA SER A 399 19.07 9.56 -24.56
C SER A 399 19.04 9.73 -26.08
N ASN A 400 17.93 9.41 -26.75
CA ASN A 400 17.93 9.26 -28.21
C ASN A 400 16.69 9.81 -28.93
N ASN A 401 15.71 10.37 -28.22
CA ASN A 401 14.57 11.03 -28.85
C ASN A 401 15.01 12.37 -29.47
N GLN A 402 14.86 12.48 -30.79
CA GLN A 402 15.30 13.63 -31.59
C GLN A 402 14.67 14.96 -31.16
N THR A 403 13.49 14.92 -30.52
CA THR A 403 12.83 16.11 -29.98
C THR A 403 13.62 16.74 -28.85
N TYR A 404 14.35 15.92 -28.07
CA TYR A 404 15.06 16.38 -26.88
C TYR A 404 16.57 16.53 -27.07
N ILE A 405 17.13 15.86 -28.08
CA ILE A 405 18.58 15.63 -28.22
C ILE A 405 19.44 16.91 -28.27
N THR A 406 18.88 18.01 -28.75
CA THR A 406 19.62 19.27 -28.98
C THR A 406 19.32 20.38 -27.97
N THR A 407 18.21 20.31 -27.24
CA THR A 407 17.63 21.48 -26.56
C THR A 407 17.62 21.36 -25.04
N TYR A 408 17.55 20.14 -24.50
CA TYR A 408 17.37 19.92 -23.07
C TYR A 408 18.58 19.21 -22.45
N PRO A 409 18.99 19.61 -21.23
CA PRO A 409 20.05 18.93 -20.50
C PRO A 409 19.64 17.50 -20.13
N TYR A 410 20.60 16.57 -20.13
CA TYR A 410 20.34 15.21 -19.68
C TYR A 410 20.67 15.04 -18.19
N VAL A 411 19.66 15.24 -17.34
CA VAL A 411 19.76 14.96 -15.89
C VAL A 411 19.74 13.46 -15.62
N SER A 412 20.65 12.96 -14.79
CA SER A 412 20.78 11.53 -14.48
C SER A 412 19.50 10.90 -13.94
N GLU A 413 19.28 9.63 -14.27
CA GLU A 413 18.27 8.80 -13.61
C GLU A 413 18.64 8.54 -12.15
N ILE A 414 19.93 8.29 -11.87
CA ILE A 414 20.40 7.93 -10.53
C ILE A 414 21.53 8.87 -10.10
N LYS A 415 21.35 9.48 -8.93
CA LYS A 415 22.34 10.29 -8.23
C LYS A 415 23.03 9.48 -7.12
N GLY A 416 24.28 9.80 -6.84
CA GLY A 416 25.07 9.18 -5.77
C GLY A 416 25.86 7.96 -6.22
N LYS A 417 26.12 7.03 -5.29
CA LYS A 417 26.95 5.85 -5.56
C LYS A 417 26.11 4.78 -6.23
N VAL A 418 26.43 4.43 -7.47
CA VAL A 418 25.57 3.63 -8.34
C VAL A 418 26.34 2.54 -9.08
N ASN A 419 25.72 1.37 -9.15
CA ASN A 419 26.03 0.33 -10.11
C ASN A 419 24.70 -0.19 -10.66
N ALA A 420 24.33 0.27 -11.85
CA ALA A 420 23.02 -0.02 -12.42
C ALA A 420 23.08 -0.13 -13.95
N THR A 421 22.06 -0.73 -14.53
CA THR A 421 21.80 -0.74 -15.98
C THR A 421 20.59 0.14 -16.25
N ILE A 422 20.68 1.06 -17.20
CA ILE A 422 19.60 2.01 -17.54
C ILE A 422 19.13 1.81 -18.99
N GLY A 423 17.87 2.17 -19.28
CA GLY A 423 17.29 2.17 -20.62
C GLY A 423 16.94 0.80 -21.22
N GLY A 424 17.24 -0.30 -20.54
CA GLY A 424 17.02 -1.65 -21.09
C GLY A 424 17.85 -1.91 -22.35
N PHE A 425 17.31 -2.73 -23.27
CA PHE A 425 17.91 -2.98 -24.58
C PHE A 425 17.31 -2.01 -25.60
N MET A 426 18.11 -1.04 -26.05
CA MET A 426 17.70 -0.01 -27.00
C MET A 426 18.17 -0.33 -28.40
N SER A 427 17.44 0.16 -29.41
CA SER A 427 17.75 -0.01 -30.82
C SER A 427 17.63 1.32 -31.55
N LEU A 428 18.64 1.64 -32.36
CA LEU A 428 18.69 2.83 -33.20
C LEU A 428 18.97 2.42 -34.65
N GLU A 429 18.39 3.16 -35.57
CA GLU A 429 18.72 3.06 -36.99
C GLU A 429 20.00 3.85 -37.28
N VAL A 430 20.89 3.25 -38.07
CA VAL A 430 22.11 3.87 -38.55
C VAL A 430 21.99 4.06 -40.06
N THR A 431 21.93 5.31 -40.49
CA THR A 431 21.83 5.69 -41.91
C THR A 431 23.14 6.26 -42.43
N GLU A 432 23.29 6.36 -43.75
CA GLU A 432 24.41 7.08 -44.36
C GLU A 432 24.47 8.53 -43.85
N GLN A 433 25.64 8.97 -43.41
CA GLN A 433 25.91 10.33 -42.98
C GLN A 433 27.22 10.82 -43.61
N SER A 434 27.20 12.01 -44.23
CA SER A 434 28.40 12.65 -44.80
C SER A 434 29.27 13.38 -43.78
N SER A 435 28.78 13.51 -42.55
CA SER A 435 29.46 14.16 -41.42
C SER A 435 28.93 13.58 -40.10
N ALA A 436 29.71 13.68 -39.02
CA ALA A 436 29.26 13.18 -37.72
C ALA A 436 27.99 13.90 -37.23
N THR A 437 26.96 13.14 -36.88
CA THR A 437 25.67 13.64 -36.35
C THR A 437 25.37 13.08 -34.98
N TYR A 438 24.58 13.77 -34.18
CA TYR A 438 24.19 13.29 -32.85
C TYR A 438 23.40 12.00 -32.96
N PHE A 439 23.84 10.99 -32.20
CA PHE A 439 23.29 9.65 -32.27
C PHE A 439 22.55 9.28 -31.00
N PHE A 440 23.21 9.37 -29.86
CA PHE A 440 22.58 9.29 -28.55
C PHE A 440 23.36 10.10 -27.53
N ARG A 441 22.80 10.24 -26.33
CA ARG A 441 23.34 11.01 -25.22
C ARG A 441 23.41 10.19 -23.95
N LEU A 442 24.28 10.63 -23.05
CA LEU A 442 24.39 10.15 -21.68
C LEU A 442 24.39 11.34 -20.72
N PRO A 443 23.96 11.17 -19.46
CA PRO A 443 24.00 12.26 -18.48
C PRO A 443 25.44 12.73 -18.20
N GLY A 444 25.63 14.05 -18.12
CA GLY A 444 26.93 14.69 -17.88
C GLY A 444 27.08 15.34 -16.50
N ASP A 445 26.10 15.14 -15.61
CA ASP A 445 25.90 15.88 -14.37
C ASP A 445 26.76 15.44 -13.17
N TYR A 446 27.36 14.25 -13.23
CA TYR A 446 28.21 13.71 -12.15
C TYR A 446 29.42 12.96 -12.69
N SER A 447 30.57 13.05 -12.00
CA SER A 447 31.73 12.19 -12.30
C SER A 447 31.36 10.71 -12.14
N ARG A 448 31.44 9.95 -13.23
CA ARG A 448 31.14 8.52 -13.27
C ARG A 448 31.64 7.87 -14.56
N THR A 449 31.59 6.55 -14.61
CA THR A 449 31.88 5.77 -15.81
C THR A 449 30.62 5.19 -16.40
N TYR A 450 30.43 5.36 -17.71
CA TYR A 450 29.43 4.62 -18.48
C TYR A 450 30.11 3.56 -19.34
N GLU A 451 29.52 2.37 -19.35
CA GLU A 451 29.87 1.29 -20.27
C GLU A 451 28.66 1.05 -21.18
N VAL A 452 28.84 1.25 -22.49
CA VAL A 452 27.81 0.98 -23.50
C VAL A 452 28.24 -0.22 -24.31
N GLU A 453 27.64 -1.37 -24.03
CA GLU A 453 27.83 -2.57 -24.86
C GLU A 453 26.87 -2.51 -26.03
N TYR A 454 27.37 -2.73 -27.25
CA TYR A 454 26.58 -2.58 -28.47
C TYR A 454 26.85 -3.67 -29.51
N PHE A 455 25.90 -3.82 -30.41
CA PHE A 455 25.98 -4.63 -31.62
C PHE A 455 25.42 -3.86 -32.82
N TYR A 456 26.26 -3.70 -33.85
CA TYR A 456 25.95 -3.07 -35.12
C TYR A 456 25.92 -4.11 -36.24
N ASN A 457 24.93 -4.01 -37.11
CA ASN A 457 24.82 -4.83 -38.31
C ASN A 457 24.30 -4.00 -39.48
N SER A 458 25.12 -3.89 -40.54
CA SER A 458 24.75 -3.20 -41.77
C SER A 458 23.59 -3.89 -42.48
N GLY A 459 22.72 -3.11 -43.12
CA GLY A 459 21.60 -3.62 -43.90
C GLY A 459 21.97 -3.94 -45.35
N ILE A 460 23.06 -3.35 -45.87
CA ILE A 460 23.39 -3.37 -47.30
C ILE A 460 24.77 -3.96 -47.64
N VAL A 461 25.74 -3.88 -46.72
CA VAL A 461 27.07 -4.49 -46.91
C VAL A 461 27.35 -5.57 -45.86
N ASN A 462 28.34 -6.42 -46.14
CA ASN A 462 28.82 -7.40 -45.17
C ASN A 462 29.72 -6.71 -44.13
N ALA A 463 29.10 -6.05 -43.15
CA ALA A 463 29.78 -5.37 -42.05
C ALA A 463 29.01 -5.52 -40.74
N GLN A 464 29.66 -6.13 -39.75
CA GLN A 464 29.14 -6.34 -38.40
C GLN A 464 30.19 -5.93 -37.38
N ARG A 465 29.73 -5.36 -36.26
CA ARG A 465 30.61 -4.88 -35.20
C ARG A 465 29.97 -5.11 -33.83
N SER A 466 30.73 -5.69 -32.92
CA SER A 466 30.31 -5.88 -31.52
C SER A 466 31.37 -5.24 -30.64
N GLY A 467 30.97 -4.38 -29.71
CA GLY A 467 31.95 -3.63 -28.93
C GLY A 467 31.42 -3.05 -27.63
N LYS A 468 32.33 -2.38 -26.92
CA LYS A 468 32.06 -1.66 -25.69
C LYS A 468 32.65 -0.26 -25.76
N MET A 469 31.79 0.75 -25.70
CA MET A 469 32.19 2.13 -25.48
C MET A 469 32.34 2.39 -23.99
N THR A 470 33.46 2.99 -23.58
CA THR A 470 33.73 3.39 -22.21
C THR A 470 33.87 4.91 -22.14
N PHE A 471 33.04 5.53 -21.30
CA PHE A 471 33.03 6.98 -21.06
C PHE A 471 33.44 7.22 -19.62
N GLN A 472 34.63 7.76 -19.39
CA GLN A 472 35.09 8.14 -18.06
C GLN A 472 34.96 9.66 -17.92
N LEU A 473 33.90 10.09 -17.24
CA LEU A 473 33.59 11.49 -17.01
C LEU A 473 34.16 11.95 -15.67
N ASP A 474 34.94 13.02 -15.70
CA ASP A 474 35.37 13.75 -14.51
C ASP A 474 34.87 15.20 -14.60
N THR A 475 33.74 15.47 -13.93
CA THR A 475 33.14 16.80 -13.89
C THR A 475 33.96 17.80 -13.06
N GLY A 476 34.87 17.34 -12.19
CA GLY A 476 35.73 18.20 -11.38
C GLY A 476 36.85 18.86 -12.20
N ASN A 477 37.41 18.12 -13.17
CA ASN A 477 38.42 18.62 -14.10
C ASN A 477 37.86 18.98 -15.48
N ASN A 478 36.55 18.75 -15.69
CA ASN A 478 35.87 18.94 -16.95
C ASN A 478 36.54 18.17 -18.10
N THR A 479 36.84 16.90 -17.85
CA THR A 479 37.46 15.99 -18.82
C THR A 479 36.58 14.77 -19.09
N LEU A 480 36.60 14.32 -20.34
CA LEU A 480 35.95 13.10 -20.79
C LEU A 480 36.98 12.25 -21.53
N ASN A 481 37.24 11.06 -21.01
CA ASN A 481 38.00 10.05 -21.73
C ASN A 481 37.01 9.08 -22.40
N PHE A 482 37.13 8.92 -23.72
CA PHE A 482 36.26 8.08 -24.54
C PHE A 482 37.10 7.00 -25.23
N ILE A 483 36.69 5.75 -25.05
CA ILE A 483 37.32 4.58 -25.65
C ILE A 483 36.24 3.75 -26.30
N ASP A 484 36.48 3.29 -27.52
CA ASP A 484 35.58 2.41 -28.28
C ASP A 484 36.35 1.17 -28.73
N ASP A 485 36.21 0.10 -27.94
CA ASP A 485 36.86 -1.18 -28.17
C ASP A 485 35.87 -2.15 -28.81
N HIS A 486 36.26 -2.82 -29.89
CA HIS A 486 35.33 -3.61 -30.70
C HIS A 486 36.01 -4.70 -31.52
N ASP A 487 35.23 -5.74 -31.79
CA ASP A 487 35.52 -6.76 -32.79
C ASP A 487 34.73 -6.47 -34.07
N TYR A 488 35.38 -6.67 -35.21
CA TYR A 488 34.78 -6.51 -36.53
C TYR A 488 34.70 -7.85 -37.26
N GLN A 489 33.56 -8.08 -37.92
CA GLN A 489 33.36 -9.19 -38.85
C GLN A 489 32.75 -8.66 -40.15
N GLY A 490 33.44 -8.85 -41.27
CA GLY A 490 32.92 -8.39 -42.56
C GLY A 490 34.02 -8.21 -43.61
N ASP A 491 33.68 -7.52 -44.69
CA ASP A 491 34.64 -7.06 -45.68
C ASP A 491 35.46 -5.90 -45.10
N SER A 492 36.79 -6.01 -45.13
CA SER A 492 37.74 -5.03 -44.58
C SER A 492 37.60 -3.63 -45.19
N ASN A 493 37.02 -3.51 -46.39
CA ASN A 493 36.77 -2.21 -47.03
C ASN A 493 35.80 -1.33 -46.24
N TYR A 494 34.93 -1.92 -45.41
CA TYR A 494 33.89 -1.20 -44.67
C TYR A 494 34.18 -1.09 -43.16
N GLU A 495 35.32 -1.61 -42.68
CA GLU A 495 35.66 -1.66 -41.26
C GLU A 495 35.69 -0.27 -40.60
N THR A 496 36.17 0.74 -41.32
CA THR A 496 36.32 2.11 -40.82
C THR A 496 35.14 3.03 -41.15
N ASN A 497 34.09 2.51 -41.80
CA ASN A 497 32.96 3.32 -42.24
C ASN A 497 32.11 3.85 -41.08
N LEU A 498 31.98 3.05 -40.01
CA LEU A 498 31.26 3.44 -38.81
C LEU A 498 32.22 3.98 -37.75
N GLN A 499 32.08 5.27 -37.43
CA GLN A 499 32.93 5.95 -36.46
C GLN A 499 32.09 6.65 -35.40
N PHE A 500 32.58 6.62 -34.16
CA PHE A 500 31.96 7.29 -33.03
C PHE A 500 32.91 8.31 -32.42
N THR A 501 32.34 9.44 -32.00
CA THR A 501 33.05 10.46 -31.22
C THR A 501 32.17 10.86 -30.04
N ALA A 502 32.79 11.27 -28.94
CA ALA A 502 32.09 11.72 -27.76
C ALA A 502 32.57 13.10 -27.34
N ALA A 503 31.64 13.96 -26.96
CA ALA A 503 31.95 15.30 -26.48
C ALA A 503 31.06 15.65 -25.29
N MET A 504 31.61 16.44 -24.39
CA MET A 504 30.85 17.10 -23.34
C MET A 504 30.23 18.37 -23.87
N VAL A 505 28.93 18.54 -23.64
CA VAL A 505 28.16 19.71 -24.05
C VAL A 505 27.46 20.31 -22.85
N ASN A 506 27.38 21.63 -22.87
CA ASN A 506 26.58 22.42 -21.96
C ASN A 506 25.33 22.88 -22.71
N THR A 507 24.24 22.15 -22.52
CA THR A 507 23.00 22.33 -23.28
C THR A 507 22.14 23.43 -22.68
N ASN A 508 22.20 23.63 -21.35
CA ASN A 508 21.40 24.63 -20.64
C ASN A 508 22.07 26.01 -20.51
N GLY A 509 23.33 26.14 -20.95
CA GLY A 509 24.09 27.39 -20.91
C GLY A 509 24.53 27.84 -19.51
N GLN A 510 24.39 27.00 -18.48
CA GLN A 510 24.86 27.26 -17.11
C GLN A 510 26.34 26.91 -16.94
N ILE A 511 26.94 27.21 -15.80
CA ILE A 511 28.35 26.84 -15.56
C ILE A 511 28.46 25.32 -15.38
N GLY A 512 29.29 24.68 -16.19
CA GLY A 512 29.53 23.23 -16.14
C GLY A 512 29.11 22.52 -17.42
N VAL A 513 29.38 21.22 -17.49
CA VAL A 513 28.86 20.31 -18.52
C VAL A 513 27.65 19.61 -17.95
N ASP A 514 26.61 19.44 -18.75
CA ASP A 514 25.37 18.77 -18.34
C ASP A 514 25.09 17.48 -19.11
N THR A 515 25.73 17.28 -20.26
CA THR A 515 25.39 16.19 -21.18
C THR A 515 26.63 15.68 -21.90
N ILE A 516 26.75 14.35 -22.05
CA ILE A 516 27.67 13.72 -22.99
C ILE A 516 26.89 13.44 -24.27
N ILE A 517 27.41 13.90 -25.40
CA ILE A 517 26.85 13.62 -26.73
C ILE A 517 27.76 12.64 -27.44
N VAL A 518 27.17 11.56 -27.93
CA VAL A 518 27.83 10.60 -28.83
C VAL A 518 27.39 10.90 -30.25
N SER A 519 28.34 11.24 -31.09
CA SER A 519 28.12 11.49 -32.51
C SER A 519 28.60 10.32 -33.35
N MET A 520 27.85 9.99 -34.39
CA MET A 520 28.10 8.87 -35.29
C MET A 520 28.32 9.38 -36.72
N LEU A 521 29.29 8.80 -37.41
CA LEU A 521 29.51 8.93 -38.85
C LEU A 521 29.41 7.52 -39.45
N ASN A 522 28.55 7.35 -40.47
CA ASN A 522 28.49 6.13 -41.28
C ASN A 522 28.66 6.51 -42.75
N SER A 523 29.84 6.22 -43.32
CA SER A 523 30.16 6.52 -44.72
C SER A 523 29.70 5.44 -45.71
N THR A 524 28.93 4.44 -45.26
CA THR A 524 28.39 3.40 -46.12
C THR A 524 27.20 3.93 -46.92
N THR A 525 27.34 4.02 -48.25
CA THR A 525 26.33 4.60 -49.13
C THR A 525 25.01 3.82 -49.11
N ASN A 526 23.89 4.53 -48.94
CA ASN A 526 22.51 4.01 -48.84
C ASN A 526 22.29 2.98 -47.72
N ASP A 527 23.14 2.93 -46.69
CA ASP A 527 22.96 1.97 -45.61
C ASP A 527 21.75 2.30 -44.73
N THR A 528 21.12 1.25 -44.22
CA THR A 528 20.05 1.30 -43.22
C THR A 528 20.29 0.15 -42.26
N ALA A 529 21.16 0.42 -41.30
CA ALA A 529 21.72 -0.56 -40.39
C ALA A 529 21.04 -0.49 -39.02
N SER A 530 21.19 -1.56 -38.23
CA SER A 530 20.68 -1.62 -36.85
C SER A 530 21.82 -1.48 -35.85
N PHE A 531 21.64 -0.63 -34.84
CA PHE A 531 22.54 -0.49 -33.71
C PHE A 531 21.77 -0.77 -32.42
N ASN A 532 22.10 -1.88 -31.77
CA ASN A 532 21.47 -2.26 -30.51
C ASN A 532 22.46 -2.08 -29.36
N TYR A 533 22.01 -1.53 -28.24
CA TYR A 533 22.91 -1.23 -27.12
C TYR A 533 22.22 -1.28 -25.76
N LYS A 534 23.05 -1.44 -24.73
CA LYS A 534 22.67 -1.32 -23.31
C LYS A 534 23.65 -0.42 -22.59
N ILE A 535 23.18 0.35 -21.62
CA ILE A 535 24.00 1.27 -20.84
C ILE A 535 24.13 0.75 -19.42
N LYS A 536 25.37 0.62 -18.96
CA LYS A 536 25.72 0.38 -17.55
C LYS A 536 26.42 1.60 -16.98
N VAL A 537 26.07 1.96 -15.75
CA VAL A 537 26.62 3.11 -15.02
C VAL A 537 27.34 2.66 -13.76
N LEU A 538 28.53 3.22 -13.53
CA LEU A 538 29.40 2.95 -12.38
C LEU A 538 29.88 4.28 -11.78
N GLY A 539 29.52 4.57 -10.53
CA GLY A 539 29.85 5.85 -9.86
C GLY A 539 29.87 5.79 -8.34
#